data_AF-A0A532F0P0-F1
#
_entry.id   AF-A0A532F0P0-F1
#
_cell.length_a   1.000
_cell.length_b   1.000
_cell.length_c   1.000
_cell.angle_alpha   90.00
_cell.angle_beta   90.00
_cell.angle_gamma   90.00
#
_symmetry.space_group_name_H-M   'P 1'
#
loop_
_entity.id
_entity.type
_entity.pdbx_description
1 polymer ?
#
loop_
_entity_poly.entity_id
_entity_poly.type
_entity_poly.pdbx_seq_one_letter_code
_entity_poly.pdbx_strand_id
1 'polypeptide(L)'
;FKYQPVKGAAFEGLFTTEREAGLYLIGQPNLETMTIDNPIEIPGALSILVYKDLYAKVKGLDAFPRDEWPDNLPLLYYAYHVMAGLGTIFVLLFGVALVSLWRGWLFDMKWLLWWLMLCAPFPYIATSAGWMTAELGRQPWLVYGLLRTSQGTSPLVHSGNALFTLIGFLGLYLLLGVLFVLLVSKIIGQGPASIDLPATHVPQGPGH
;
A
#
# COMPACT_ATOMS: atom_id res chain seq x y z
N PHE A 1 11.64 9.49 10.13
CA PHE A 1 12.29 10.69 10.69
C PHE A 1 13.62 10.43 11.41
N LYS A 2 13.73 9.54 12.40
CA LYS A 2 15.00 9.35 13.15
C LYS A 2 16.19 8.85 12.31
N TYR A 3 15.95 7.89 11.41
CA TYR A 3 17.02 7.25 10.63
C TYR A 3 17.08 7.71 9.16
N GLN A 4 15.91 8.00 8.56
CA GLN A 4 15.79 8.52 7.20
C GLN A 4 14.78 9.69 7.23
N PRO A 5 15.22 10.91 7.55
CA PRO A 5 14.34 12.07 7.62
C PRO A 5 13.85 12.53 6.24
N VAL A 6 14.69 12.47 5.22
CA VAL A 6 14.34 12.81 3.82
C VAL A 6 13.14 12.00 3.34
N LYS A 7 13.19 10.67 3.54
CA LYS A 7 12.10 9.76 3.18
C LYS A 7 10.80 10.08 3.91
N GLY A 8 10.89 10.43 5.19
CA GLY A 8 9.72 10.83 5.99
C GLY A 8 9.10 12.13 5.53
N ALA A 9 9.92 13.16 5.26
CA ALA A 9 9.44 14.43 4.72
C ALA A 9 8.81 14.25 3.33
N ALA A 10 9.38 13.36 2.52
CA ALA A 10 8.87 13.04 1.19
C ALA A 10 7.50 12.34 1.19
N PHE A 11 7.25 11.44 2.14
CA PHE A 11 5.95 10.77 2.28
C PHE A 11 4.82 11.77 2.56
N GLU A 12 5.11 12.72 3.43
CA GLU A 12 4.16 13.72 3.92
C GLU A 12 4.10 14.95 3.00
N GLY A 13 4.94 15.02 1.95
CA GLY A 13 4.99 16.19 1.07
C GLY A 13 5.47 17.46 1.78
N LEU A 14 6.24 17.32 2.86
CA LEU A 14 6.75 18.43 3.65
C LEU A 14 7.96 19.05 2.95
N PHE A 15 7.73 20.05 2.12
CA PHE A 15 8.79 20.75 1.40
C PHE A 15 9.59 21.69 2.30
N THR A 16 8.90 22.46 3.14
CA THR A 16 9.46 23.48 4.03
C THR A 16 9.57 22.97 5.46
N THR A 17 10.65 23.34 6.14
CA THR A 17 10.84 22.98 7.55
C THR A 17 9.97 23.86 8.44
N GLU A 18 9.02 23.24 9.14
CA GLU A 18 7.99 23.96 9.91
C GLU A 18 7.88 23.45 11.35
N ARG A 19 7.36 24.30 12.24
CA ARG A 19 6.93 23.93 13.59
C ARG A 19 5.44 23.64 13.54
N GLU A 20 4.98 22.69 14.36
CA GLU A 20 3.57 22.28 14.36
C GLU A 20 3.11 21.74 12.99
N ALA A 21 4.03 21.06 12.28
CA ALA A 21 3.78 20.52 10.96
C ALA A 21 2.46 19.73 10.91
N GLY A 22 1.63 20.07 9.93
CA GLY A 22 0.37 19.40 9.64
C GLY A 22 0.58 18.02 9.03
N LEU A 23 -0.38 17.11 9.27
CA LEU A 23 -0.47 15.86 8.54
C LEU A 23 -1.36 16.07 7.32
N TYR A 24 -0.82 15.93 6.12
CA TYR A 24 -1.60 15.99 4.89
C TYR A 24 -2.33 14.66 4.69
N LEU A 25 -3.64 14.71 4.43
CA LEU A 25 -4.44 13.53 4.12
C LEU A 25 -4.64 13.38 2.61
N ILE A 26 -4.84 14.51 1.93
CA ILE A 26 -5.02 14.60 0.48
C ILE A 26 -4.40 15.93 0.03
N GLY A 27 -3.77 15.93 -1.14
CA GLY A 27 -3.21 17.13 -1.75
C GLY A 27 -2.45 16.79 -3.01
N GLN A 28 -2.12 17.80 -3.81
CA GLN A 28 -1.35 17.63 -5.04
C GLN A 28 0.04 18.23 -4.87
N PRO A 29 1.12 17.42 -4.89
CA PRO A 29 2.48 17.94 -4.77
C PRO A 29 2.87 18.76 -5.99
N ASN A 30 3.23 20.02 -5.77
CA ASN A 30 3.72 20.92 -6.80
C ASN A 30 5.22 21.17 -6.61
N LEU A 31 6.02 20.64 -7.55
CA LEU A 31 7.47 20.74 -7.52
C LEU A 31 8.00 22.11 -8.00
N GLU A 32 7.18 22.92 -8.66
CA GLU A 32 7.57 24.26 -9.09
C GLU A 32 7.48 25.25 -7.94
N THR A 33 6.36 25.22 -7.22
CA THR A 33 6.12 26.08 -6.05
C THR A 33 6.66 25.50 -4.76
N MET A 34 7.00 24.20 -4.73
CA MET A 34 7.46 23.47 -3.55
C MET A 34 6.40 23.50 -2.45
N THR A 35 5.14 23.32 -2.82
CA THR A 35 3.98 23.33 -1.94
C THR A 35 3.03 22.19 -2.26
N ILE A 36 2.10 21.90 -1.35
CA ILE A 36 0.97 21.02 -1.63
C ILE A 36 -0.21 21.90 -2.05
N ASP A 37 -0.69 21.71 -3.27
CA ASP A 37 -1.88 22.39 -3.77
C ASP A 37 -3.14 21.65 -3.28
N ASN A 38 -4.16 22.43 -2.94
CA ASN A 38 -5.45 21.98 -2.39
C ASN A 38 -5.31 20.96 -1.22
N PRO A 39 -4.53 21.28 -0.17
CA PRO A 39 -4.30 20.36 0.92
C PRO A 39 -5.54 20.20 1.80
N ILE A 40 -5.83 18.96 2.18
CA ILE A 40 -6.63 18.64 3.36
C ILE A 40 -5.65 18.21 4.43
N GLU A 41 -5.33 19.11 5.36
CA GLU A 41 -4.39 18.85 6.45
C GLU A 41 -5.07 18.85 7.81
N ILE A 42 -4.49 18.09 8.74
CA ILE A 42 -4.79 18.18 10.16
C ILE A 42 -3.61 18.90 10.84
N PRO A 43 -3.77 20.15 11.31
CA PRO A 43 -2.69 20.92 11.93
C PRO A 43 -2.08 20.20 13.14
N GLY A 44 -0.75 20.23 13.26
CA GLY A 44 0.00 19.68 14.41
C GLY A 44 0.02 18.15 14.53
N ALA A 45 -0.77 17.42 13.74
CA ALA A 45 -0.87 15.96 13.83
C ALA A 45 0.45 15.26 13.49
N LEU A 46 1.21 15.76 12.51
CA LEU A 46 2.49 15.19 12.14
C LEU A 46 3.54 15.37 13.24
N SER A 47 3.57 16.55 13.89
CA SER A 47 4.50 16.84 14.98
C SER A 47 4.27 15.91 16.18
N ILE A 48 3.01 15.69 16.54
CA ILE A 48 2.63 14.72 17.57
C ILE A 48 3.01 13.29 17.15
N LEU A 49 2.71 12.90 15.91
CA LEU A 49 2.98 11.52 15.44
C LEU A 49 4.47 11.20 15.45
N VAL A 50 5.31 12.14 15.05
CA VAL A 50 6.75 11.94 14.86
C VAL A 50 7.53 12.13 16.16
N TYR A 51 7.24 13.19 16.91
CA TYR A 51 8.02 13.60 18.08
C TYR A 51 7.26 13.52 19.41
N LYS A 52 5.96 13.17 19.38
CA LYS A 52 5.06 13.19 20.55
C LYS A 52 4.97 14.56 21.22
N ASP A 53 5.25 15.62 20.47
CA ASP A 53 5.21 17.01 20.91
C ASP A 53 4.61 17.84 19.78
N LEU A 54 3.57 18.62 20.12
CA LEU A 54 2.86 19.48 19.19
C LEU A 54 3.80 20.54 18.59
N TYR A 55 4.73 21.07 19.39
CA TYR A 55 5.60 22.19 19.01
C TYR A 55 6.93 21.74 18.37
N ALA A 56 7.08 20.44 18.09
CA ALA A 56 8.29 19.92 17.50
C ALA A 56 8.55 20.52 16.12
N LYS A 57 9.81 20.84 15.84
CA LYS A 57 10.24 21.30 14.52
C LYS A 57 10.49 20.08 13.63
N VAL A 58 9.67 19.90 12.60
CA VAL A 58 9.83 18.79 11.64
C VAL A 58 10.63 19.31 10.45
N LYS A 59 11.75 18.63 10.14
CA LYS A 59 12.59 18.98 8.99
C LYS A 59 11.86 18.61 7.70
N GLY A 60 11.65 19.60 6.85
CA GLY A 60 11.17 19.45 5.48
C GLY A 60 12.31 19.08 4.52
N LEU A 61 11.97 18.92 3.25
CA LEU A 61 12.92 18.59 2.20
C LEU A 61 13.96 19.70 1.98
N ASP A 62 13.59 20.97 2.19
CA ASP A 62 14.46 22.15 2.12
C ASP A 62 15.72 22.07 3.01
N ALA A 63 15.67 21.28 4.08
CA ALA A 63 16.79 21.06 4.98
C ALA A 63 17.84 20.08 4.42
N PHE A 64 17.60 19.47 3.26
CA PHE A 64 18.44 18.44 2.66
C PHE A 64 18.85 18.79 1.23
N PRO A 65 20.06 18.39 0.79
CA PRO A 65 20.49 18.57 -0.59
C PRO A 65 19.52 17.91 -1.58
N ARG A 66 19.19 18.60 -2.68
CA ARG A 66 18.23 18.11 -3.70
C ARG A 66 18.64 16.80 -4.36
N ASP A 67 19.93 16.49 -4.40
CA ASP A 67 20.45 15.25 -4.98
C ASP A 67 20.29 14.02 -4.07
N GLU A 68 19.82 14.23 -2.83
CA GLU A 68 19.43 13.15 -1.92
C GLU A 68 17.92 12.87 -1.95
N TRP A 69 17.15 13.68 -2.67
CA TRP A 69 15.70 13.57 -2.71
C TRP A 69 15.28 12.39 -3.59
N PRO A 70 14.14 11.75 -3.28
CA PRO A 70 13.55 10.76 -4.17
C PRO A 70 13.28 11.33 -5.56
N ASP A 71 13.69 10.60 -6.61
CA ASP A 71 13.59 11.06 -8.00
C ASP A 71 12.15 11.37 -8.44
N ASN A 72 11.18 10.63 -7.91
CA ASN A 72 9.76 10.81 -8.23
C ASN A 72 8.92 11.06 -6.97
N LEU A 73 9.08 12.26 -6.44
CA LEU A 73 8.41 12.71 -5.22
C LEU A 73 6.87 12.68 -5.30
N PRO A 74 6.21 13.13 -6.39
CA PRO A 74 4.75 13.10 -6.47
C PRO A 74 4.20 11.67 -6.46
N LEU A 75 4.81 10.75 -7.21
CA LEU A 75 4.39 9.36 -7.22
C LEU A 75 4.59 8.71 -5.83
N LEU A 76 5.68 9.04 -5.15
CA LEU A 76 5.94 8.59 -3.80
C LEU A 76 4.87 9.07 -2.82
N TYR A 77 4.53 10.35 -2.87
CA TYR A 77 3.47 10.94 -2.04
C TYR A 77 2.14 10.21 -2.28
N TYR A 78 1.71 10.04 -3.54
CA TYR A 78 0.45 9.35 -3.84
C TYR A 78 0.45 7.89 -3.41
N ALA A 79 1.54 7.16 -3.65
CA ALA A 79 1.67 5.77 -3.22
C ALA A 79 1.55 5.63 -1.69
N TYR A 80 2.17 6.54 -0.94
CA TYR A 80 2.09 6.57 0.52
C TYR A 80 0.66 6.82 0.99
N HIS A 81 -0.02 7.84 0.44
CA HIS A 81 -1.38 8.20 0.82
C HIS A 81 -2.40 7.11 0.46
N VAL A 82 -2.26 6.45 -0.69
CA VAL A 82 -3.11 5.31 -1.07
C VAL A 82 -2.92 4.15 -0.09
N MET A 83 -1.66 3.81 0.26
CA MET A 83 -1.36 2.75 1.21
C MET A 83 -1.92 3.08 2.61
N ALA A 84 -1.60 4.24 3.15
CA ALA A 84 -2.01 4.67 4.49
C ALA A 84 -3.54 4.85 4.59
N GLY A 85 -4.15 5.42 3.55
CA GLY A 85 -5.60 5.60 3.44
C GLY A 85 -6.34 4.26 3.43
N LEU A 86 -5.94 3.33 2.56
CA LEU A 86 -6.54 2.00 2.52
C LEU A 86 -6.31 1.22 3.82
N GLY A 87 -5.10 1.30 4.40
CA GLY A 87 -4.79 0.67 5.68
C GLY A 87 -5.69 1.18 6.82
N THR A 88 -5.91 2.49 6.89
CA THR A 88 -6.81 3.11 7.89
C THR A 88 -8.25 2.65 7.68
N ILE A 89 -8.73 2.64 6.43
CA ILE A 89 -10.07 2.14 6.08
C ILE A 89 -10.23 0.67 6.51
N PHE A 90 -9.23 -0.18 6.27
CA PHE A 90 -9.27 -1.58 6.68
C PHE A 90 -9.33 -1.75 8.19
N VAL A 91 -8.51 -1.01 8.94
CA VAL A 91 -8.53 -1.08 10.41
C VAL A 91 -9.91 -0.69 10.95
N LEU A 92 -10.51 0.38 10.42
CA LEU A 92 -11.85 0.81 10.83
C LEU A 92 -12.92 -0.22 10.43
N LEU A 93 -12.91 -0.67 9.18
CA LEU A 93 -13.91 -1.60 8.65
C LEU A 93 -13.85 -2.95 9.38
N PHE A 94 -12.66 -3.53 9.53
CA PHE A 94 -12.49 -4.79 10.24
C PHE A 94 -12.70 -4.65 11.74
N GLY A 95 -12.37 -3.49 12.33
CA GLY A 95 -12.70 -3.19 13.73
C GLY A 95 -14.21 -3.20 13.97
N VAL A 96 -14.99 -2.52 13.11
CA VAL A 96 -16.45 -2.54 13.17
C VAL A 96 -17.00 -3.95 12.91
N ALA A 97 -16.46 -4.66 11.92
CA ALA A 97 -16.86 -6.04 11.63
C ALA A 97 -16.62 -6.99 12.82
N LEU A 98 -15.47 -6.85 13.50
CA LEU A 98 -15.14 -7.66 14.67
C LEU A 98 -16.08 -7.39 15.85
N VAL A 99 -16.39 -6.11 16.12
CA VAL A 99 -17.34 -5.75 17.19
C VAL A 99 -18.75 -6.24 16.86
N SER A 100 -19.18 -6.10 15.61
CA SER A 100 -20.49 -6.59 15.15
C SER A 100 -20.58 -8.13 15.18
N LEU A 101 -19.47 -8.83 14.91
CA LEU A 101 -19.38 -10.28 15.05
C LEU A 101 -19.52 -10.70 16.52
N TRP A 102 -18.81 -10.01 17.42
CA TRP A 102 -18.86 -10.31 18.84
C TRP A 102 -20.25 -10.03 19.46
N ARG A 103 -20.98 -9.07 18.92
CA ARG A 103 -22.38 -8.78 19.28
C ARG A 103 -23.42 -9.67 18.60
N GLY A 104 -23.01 -10.49 17.62
CA GLY A 104 -23.89 -11.42 16.90
C GLY A 104 -24.76 -10.80 15.80
N TRP A 105 -24.58 -9.52 15.44
CA TRP A 105 -25.41 -8.83 14.44
C TRP A 105 -24.75 -8.69 13.06
N LEU A 106 -23.53 -9.23 12.89
CA LEU A 106 -22.77 -9.07 11.65
C LEU A 106 -23.57 -9.54 10.42
N PHE A 107 -24.27 -10.66 10.54
CA PHE A 107 -25.02 -11.26 9.44
C PHE A 107 -26.31 -10.52 9.10
N ASP A 108 -26.84 -9.71 10.02
CA ASP A 108 -28.01 -8.88 9.79
C ASP A 108 -27.64 -7.56 9.08
N MET A 109 -26.39 -7.09 9.25
CA MET A 109 -25.89 -5.86 8.66
C MET A 109 -25.41 -6.04 7.21
N LYS A 110 -26.37 -6.17 6.28
CA LYS A 110 -26.10 -6.34 4.84
C LYS A 110 -25.14 -5.30 4.26
N TRP A 111 -25.22 -4.05 4.70
CA TRP A 111 -24.32 -2.98 4.22
C TRP A 111 -22.85 -3.24 4.58
N LEU A 112 -22.59 -3.75 5.78
CA LEU A 112 -21.24 -4.07 6.24
C LEU A 112 -20.66 -5.26 5.47
N LEU A 113 -21.47 -6.29 5.20
CA LEU A 113 -21.08 -7.43 4.37
C LEU A 113 -20.74 -7.01 2.92
N TRP A 114 -21.50 -6.06 2.36
CA TRP A 114 -21.21 -5.50 1.04
C TRP A 114 -19.85 -4.79 0.98
N TRP A 115 -19.52 -3.98 2.00
CA TRP A 115 -18.20 -3.34 2.09
C TRP A 115 -17.08 -4.35 2.25
N LEU A 116 -17.25 -5.38 3.09
CA LEU A 116 -16.27 -6.44 3.27
C LEU A 116 -16.00 -7.19 1.96
N MET A 117 -17.05 -7.47 1.18
CA MET A 117 -16.91 -8.08 -0.14
C MET A 117 -16.17 -7.16 -1.11
N LEU A 118 -16.55 -5.88 -1.16
CA LEU A 118 -15.90 -4.89 -2.03
C LEU A 118 -14.43 -4.68 -1.67
N CYS A 119 -14.05 -4.89 -0.40
CA CYS A 119 -12.66 -4.78 0.04
C CYS A 119 -11.75 -5.91 -0.46
N ALA A 120 -12.25 -7.03 -0.97
CA ALA A 120 -11.42 -8.17 -1.38
C ALA A 120 -10.22 -7.84 -2.31
N PRO A 121 -10.35 -6.99 -3.36
CA PRO A 121 -9.22 -6.64 -4.22
C PRO A 121 -8.30 -5.54 -3.64
N PHE A 122 -8.77 -4.71 -2.70
CA PHE A 122 -8.04 -3.53 -2.24
C PHE A 122 -6.74 -3.83 -1.47
N PRO A 123 -6.60 -4.94 -0.71
CA PRO A 123 -5.34 -5.34 -0.11
C PRO A 123 -4.19 -5.49 -1.12
N TYR A 124 -4.47 -5.94 -2.35
CA TYR A 124 -3.46 -6.02 -3.40
C TYR A 124 -2.97 -4.64 -3.83
N ILE A 125 -3.88 -3.67 -3.94
CA ILE A 125 -3.56 -2.27 -4.26
C ILE A 125 -2.74 -1.65 -3.13
N ALA A 126 -3.20 -1.79 -1.88
CA ALA A 126 -2.49 -1.26 -0.71
C ALA A 126 -1.08 -1.85 -0.57
N THR A 127 -0.93 -3.16 -0.81
CA THR A 127 0.37 -3.84 -0.79
C THR A 127 1.29 -3.35 -1.89
N SER A 128 0.77 -3.20 -3.12
CA SER A 128 1.54 -2.68 -4.26
C SER A 128 1.98 -1.24 -4.02
N ALA A 129 1.09 -0.39 -3.51
CA ALA A 129 1.38 0.99 -3.13
C ALA A 129 2.42 1.05 -2.00
N GLY A 130 2.38 0.13 -1.04
CA GLY A 130 3.38 0.03 0.02
C GLY A 130 4.77 -0.34 -0.49
N TRP A 131 4.85 -1.29 -1.43
CA TRP A 131 6.12 -1.60 -2.11
C TRP A 131 6.65 -0.42 -2.93
N MET A 132 5.78 0.25 -3.69
CA MET A 132 6.15 1.46 -4.43
C MET A 132 6.67 2.53 -3.48
N THR A 133 6.00 2.77 -2.35
CA THR A 133 6.40 3.75 -1.33
C THR A 133 7.77 3.40 -0.73
N ALA A 134 7.98 2.13 -0.41
CA ALA A 134 9.24 1.66 0.16
C ALA A 134 10.41 1.84 -0.82
N GLU A 135 10.19 1.52 -2.10
CA GLU A 135 11.22 1.51 -3.14
C GLU A 135 11.50 2.92 -3.67
N LEU A 136 10.46 3.68 -4.03
CA LEU A 136 10.61 5.06 -4.49
C LEU A 136 11.20 5.94 -3.39
N GLY A 137 10.78 5.75 -2.13
CA GLY A 137 11.35 6.51 -1.00
C GLY A 137 12.79 6.13 -0.65
N ARG A 138 13.34 5.06 -1.24
CA ARG A 138 14.74 4.66 -1.08
C ARG A 138 15.63 5.26 -2.17
N GLN A 139 15.08 5.59 -3.34
CA GLN A 139 15.81 6.33 -4.38
C GLN A 139 16.31 7.66 -3.81
N PRO A 140 17.52 8.11 -4.18
CA PRO A 140 18.42 7.57 -5.21
C PRO A 140 19.42 6.51 -4.69
N TRP A 141 19.17 5.93 -3.51
CA TRP A 141 20.12 5.05 -2.83
C TRP A 141 19.82 3.58 -3.10
N LEU A 142 20.86 2.83 -3.47
CA LEU A 142 20.82 1.37 -3.42
C LEU A 142 21.06 0.88 -1.98
N VAL A 143 22.13 1.40 -1.37
CA VAL A 143 22.39 1.26 0.06
C VAL A 143 22.51 2.67 0.62
N TYR A 144 21.65 3.01 1.58
CA TYR A 144 21.52 4.37 2.09
C TYR A 144 22.88 4.91 2.59
N GLY A 145 23.30 6.04 2.03
CA GLY A 145 24.57 6.71 2.35
C GLY A 145 25.83 6.02 1.84
N LEU A 146 25.73 4.89 1.14
CA LEU A 146 26.89 4.09 0.69
C LEU A 146 26.95 3.91 -0.82
N LEU A 147 25.84 3.55 -1.47
CA LEU A 147 25.82 3.22 -2.90
C LEU A 147 24.58 3.83 -3.56
N ARG A 148 24.75 4.58 -4.65
CA ARG A 148 23.65 5.14 -5.43
C ARG A 148 23.14 4.14 -6.46
N THR A 149 21.86 4.24 -6.82
CA THR A 149 21.23 3.36 -7.84
C THR A 149 21.86 3.53 -9.22
N SER A 150 22.30 4.75 -9.57
CA SER A 150 23.05 5.02 -10.80
C SER A 150 24.38 4.27 -10.90
N GLN A 151 24.98 3.88 -9.77
CA GLN A 151 26.23 3.13 -9.70
C GLN A 151 26.03 1.62 -9.61
N GLY A 152 24.78 1.15 -9.47
CA GLY A 152 24.45 -0.27 -9.32
C GLY A 152 24.30 -1.02 -10.64
N THR A 153 24.40 -0.35 -11.79
CA THR A 153 24.23 -0.96 -13.10
C THR A 153 25.52 -1.60 -13.59
N SER A 154 25.41 -2.80 -14.18
CA SER A 154 26.58 -3.50 -14.73
C SER A 154 26.99 -2.85 -16.06
N PRO A 155 28.23 -2.33 -16.19
CA PRO A 155 28.70 -1.71 -17.42
C PRO A 155 28.92 -2.72 -18.56
N LEU A 156 28.88 -4.02 -18.27
CA LEU A 156 29.19 -5.11 -19.20
C LEU A 156 27.96 -5.67 -19.92
N VAL A 157 26.75 -5.30 -19.51
CA VAL A 157 25.51 -5.81 -20.12
C VAL A 157 25.01 -4.79 -21.14
N HIS A 158 24.96 -5.21 -22.40
CA HIS A 158 24.40 -4.37 -23.47
C HIS A 158 22.89 -4.12 -23.23
N SER A 159 22.44 -2.87 -23.35
CA SER A 159 21.06 -2.47 -23.06
C SER A 159 20.01 -3.28 -23.84
N GLY A 160 20.36 -3.75 -25.04
CA GLY A 160 19.50 -4.62 -25.86
C GLY A 160 19.22 -6.00 -25.23
N ASN A 161 20.19 -6.60 -24.55
CA ASN A 161 20.00 -7.90 -23.88
C ASN A 161 19.11 -7.77 -22.65
N ALA A 162 19.26 -6.66 -21.91
CA ALA A 162 18.41 -6.34 -20.77
C ALA A 162 16.95 -6.15 -21.23
N LEU A 163 16.71 -5.41 -22.32
CA LEU A 163 15.37 -5.22 -22.86
C LEU A 163 14.75 -6.54 -23.34
N PHE A 164 15.51 -7.37 -24.06
CA PHE A 164 15.02 -8.65 -24.57
C PHE A 164 14.59 -9.59 -23.44
N THR A 165 15.44 -9.74 -22.42
CA THR A 165 15.12 -10.57 -21.25
C THR A 165 13.94 -10.00 -20.45
N LEU A 166 13.86 -8.68 -20.28
CA LEU A 166 12.72 -8.02 -19.64
C LEU A 166 11.40 -8.31 -20.37
N ILE A 167 11.36 -8.17 -21.70
CA ILE A 167 10.18 -8.50 -22.51
C ILE A 167 9.85 -9.98 -22.41
N GLY A 168 10.86 -10.87 -22.42
CA GLY A 168 10.67 -12.30 -22.23
C GLY A 168 10.02 -12.64 -20.88
N PHE A 169 10.54 -12.08 -19.79
CA PHE A 169 9.94 -12.25 -18.46
C PHE A 169 8.54 -11.64 -18.36
N LEU A 170 8.32 -10.47 -18.96
CA LEU A 170 7.00 -9.85 -19.01
C LEU A 170 5.98 -10.76 -19.72
N GLY A 171 6.34 -11.31 -20.88
CA GLY A 171 5.49 -12.24 -21.62
C GLY A 171 5.19 -13.52 -20.84
N LEU A 172 6.21 -14.08 -20.17
CA LEU A 172 6.05 -15.25 -19.31
C LEU A 172 5.09 -14.96 -18.15
N TYR A 173 5.27 -13.85 -17.42
CA TYR A 173 4.41 -13.49 -16.29
C TYR A 173 2.98 -13.15 -16.74
N LEU A 174 2.80 -12.54 -17.90
CA LEU A 174 1.47 -12.32 -18.48
C LEU A 174 0.77 -13.64 -18.80
N LEU A 175 1.47 -14.59 -19.44
CA LEU A 175 0.92 -15.92 -19.73
C LEU A 175 0.48 -16.64 -18.45
N LEU A 176 1.35 -16.65 -17.43
CA LEU A 176 1.04 -17.23 -16.12
C LEU A 176 -0.16 -16.54 -15.45
N GLY A 177 -0.21 -15.21 -15.52
CA GLY A 177 -1.31 -14.41 -14.96
C GLY A 177 -2.65 -14.73 -15.62
N VAL A 178 -2.70 -14.81 -16.95
CA VAL A 178 -3.90 -15.20 -17.70
C VAL A 178 -4.34 -16.61 -17.34
N LEU A 179 -3.42 -17.57 -17.32
CA LEU A 179 -3.72 -18.95 -16.96
C LEU A 179 -4.30 -19.04 -15.54
N PHE A 180 -3.71 -18.31 -14.59
CA PHE A 180 -4.20 -18.24 -13.22
C PHE A 180 -5.64 -17.72 -13.15
N VAL A 181 -5.94 -16.58 -13.79
CA VAL A 181 -7.30 -16.01 -13.80
C VAL A 181 -8.31 -16.98 -14.43
N LEU A 182 -7.95 -17.66 -15.52
CA LEU A 182 -8.82 -18.64 -16.18
C LEU A 182 -9.10 -19.84 -15.26
N LEU A 183 -8.07 -20.38 -14.60
CA LEU A 183 -8.21 -21.51 -13.69
C LEU A 183 -9.05 -21.14 -12.46
N VAL A 184 -8.77 -19.99 -11.83
CA VAL A 184 -9.53 -19.51 -10.68
C VAL A 184 -10.99 -19.26 -11.05
N SER A 185 -11.25 -18.60 -12.18
CA SER A 185 -12.62 -18.36 -12.65
C SER A 185 -13.37 -19.66 -12.91
N LYS A 186 -12.69 -20.66 -13.49
CA LYS A 186 -13.26 -22.00 -13.70
C LYS A 186 -13.60 -22.69 -12.39
N ILE A 187 -12.70 -22.64 -11.39
CA ILE A 187 -12.92 -23.26 -10.07
C ILE A 187 -14.07 -22.57 -9.33
N ILE A 188 -14.12 -21.23 -9.34
CA ILE A 188 -15.21 -20.47 -8.73
C ILE A 188 -16.55 -20.83 -9.40
N GLY A 189 -16.58 -20.95 -10.73
CA GLY A 189 -17.78 -21.31 -11.48
C GLY A 189 -18.25 -22.75 -11.28
N GLN A 190 -17.36 -23.67 -10.89
CA GLN A 190 -17.72 -25.06 -10.55
C GLN A 190 -18.43 -25.17 -9.19
N GLY A 191 -18.33 -24.14 -8.34
CA GLY A 191 -18.86 -24.16 -6.98
C GLY A 191 -18.07 -25.11 -6.06
N PRO A 192 -18.34 -25.09 -4.74
CA PRO A 192 -17.76 -26.08 -3.84
C PRO A 192 -18.27 -27.47 -4.23
N ALA A 193 -17.35 -28.43 -4.37
CA ALA A 193 -17.74 -29.83 -4.51
C ALA A 193 -18.62 -30.20 -3.30
N SER A 194 -19.77 -30.82 -3.57
CA SER A 194 -20.59 -31.39 -2.50
C SER A 194 -19.72 -32.39 -1.76
N ILE A 195 -19.40 -32.09 -0.50
CA ILE A 195 -18.88 -33.09 0.41
C ILE A 195 -20.02 -34.09 0.56
N ASP A 196 -19.94 -35.22 -0.15
CA ASP A 196 -20.73 -36.41 0.15
C ASP A 196 -20.30 -36.87 1.53
N LEU A 197 -20.91 -36.28 2.57
CA LEU A 197 -20.86 -36.86 3.90
C LEU A 197 -21.50 -38.25 3.76
N PRO A 198 -20.77 -39.34 4.03
CA PRO A 198 -21.36 -40.67 3.96
C PRO A 198 -22.60 -40.66 4.83
N ALA A 199 -23.76 -40.94 4.21
CA ALA A 199 -25.04 -40.97 4.91
C ALA A 199 -24.86 -41.79 6.18
N THR A 200 -25.01 -41.14 7.33
CA THR A 200 -25.07 -41.85 8.60
C THR A 200 -26.21 -42.86 8.46
N HIS A 201 -25.88 -44.13 8.30
CA HIS A 201 -26.84 -45.23 8.38
C HIS A 201 -27.47 -45.14 9.77
N VAL A 202 -28.60 -44.45 9.88
CA VAL A 202 -29.49 -44.58 11.02
C VAL A 202 -30.11 -45.97 10.86
N PRO A 203 -29.83 -46.95 11.75
CA PRO A 203 -30.46 -48.26 11.64
C PRO A 203 -31.96 -48.05 11.81
N GLN A 204 -32.75 -48.45 10.81
CA GLN A 204 -34.20 -48.53 10.99
C GLN A 204 -34.47 -49.60 12.05
N GLY A 205 -34.95 -49.18 13.22
CA GLY A 205 -35.42 -50.10 14.25
C GLY A 205 -36.58 -50.95 13.73
N PRO A 206 -36.75 -52.19 14.22
CA PRO A 206 -37.79 -53.08 13.72
C PRO A 206 -39.17 -52.49 14.02
N GLY A 207 -39.97 -52.37 12.98
CA GLY A 207 -41.34 -51.88 13.06
C GLY A 207 -42.21 -52.77 13.94
N HIS A 208 -42.98 -52.12 14.80
CA HIS A 208 -44.15 -52.67 15.48
C HIS A 208 -45.30 -51.68 15.29
#